data_AF-A0A660RZ93-F1
#
_entry.id   AF-A0A660RZ93-F1
#
_cell.length_a   1.000
_cell.length_b   1.000
_cell.length_c   1.000
_cell.angle_alpha   90.00
_cell.angle_beta   90.00
_cell.angle_gamma   90.00
#
_symmetry.space_group_name_H-M   'P 1'
#
loop_
_entity.id
_entity.type
_entity.pdbx_description
1 polymer ?
#
loop_
_entity_poly.entity_id
_entity_poly.type
_entity_poly.pdbx_seq_one_letter_code
_entity_poly.pdbx_strand_id
1 'polypeptide(L)'
;MPEEKPKADGLKKWLQDKWEDLKNWWKKHKPKGALKWVRGWPATVVGYLAMWVLRGLFIAHPEVAYRICNKIAKYFYTPHPMWAGFVQSYVAQMTGVKIDMSQLTRLGAAVGGREVIETLGEIFLRPMLGLIMPEPPLNFEKGLDTAERYLGVNLQFQLNAWLLHLLGDVITLGKLKSLKDLPNAISWSYGLGWLSWLILGEPFRITTVEPLKKGLNAIYQPELLTPSEAIKAWFAGFIDTYELQEELKQHGYNIERMNILVNLAEKEFTDADLKTLYQEGVITEGDVEREFQIRGYGPWRRRYLTQLITKARTLKLRDKLLDRAMDLYVLGKITEAQLRNYLDLAHYNPQEQKLVIDLLNLEKAKKATPTDSEIKKAFEKGYISYAEAKSMLLNRGWDERWADIILDVLKK
;
A
#
# COMPACT_ATOMS: atom_id res chain seq x y z
N MET A 1 37.76 14.69 47.11
CA MET A 1 36.73 15.74 47.30
C MET A 1 36.46 15.83 48.80
N PRO A 2 36.48 17.02 49.42
CA PRO A 2 36.24 17.11 50.85
C PRO A 2 34.77 16.80 51.13
N GLU A 3 34.53 15.84 52.03
CA GLU A 3 33.20 15.54 52.57
C GLU A 3 32.69 16.73 53.36
N GLU A 4 31.89 17.60 52.73
CA GLU A 4 31.04 18.52 53.46
C GLU A 4 30.02 17.71 54.26
N LYS A 5 30.29 17.55 55.57
CA LYS A 5 29.30 17.02 56.50
C LYS A 5 28.02 17.86 56.38
N PRO A 6 26.85 17.25 56.13
CA PRO A 6 25.60 18.00 56.08
C PRO A 6 25.40 18.73 57.40
N LYS A 7 25.38 20.06 57.34
CA LYS A 7 25.19 20.92 58.51
C LYS A 7 23.87 20.56 59.18
N ALA A 8 23.88 20.36 60.49
CA ALA A 8 22.73 19.98 61.31
C ALA A 8 21.48 20.87 61.09
N ASP A 9 21.69 22.11 60.60
CA ASP A 9 20.64 23.05 60.24
C ASP A 9 19.72 22.56 59.10
N GLY A 10 20.23 21.72 58.18
CA GLY A 10 19.44 21.18 57.07
C GLY A 10 18.32 20.24 57.53
N LEU A 11 18.57 19.41 58.54
CA LEU A 11 17.57 18.48 59.07
C LEU A 11 16.44 19.22 59.81
N LYS A 12 16.80 20.24 60.60
CA LYS A 12 15.84 21.03 61.37
C LYS A 12 14.89 21.81 60.46
N LYS A 13 15.42 22.46 59.43
CA LYS A 13 14.61 23.17 58.43
C LYS A 13 13.69 22.20 57.67
N TRP A 14 14.22 21.05 57.26
CA TRP A 14 13.42 20.04 56.56
C TRP A 14 12.25 19.50 57.41
N LEU A 15 12.47 19.24 58.70
CA LEU A 15 11.40 18.80 59.62
C LEU A 15 10.31 19.88 59.79
N GLN A 16 10.70 21.16 59.87
CA GLN A 16 9.74 22.27 59.95
C GLN A 16 8.89 22.38 58.68
N ASP A 17 9.52 22.33 57.51
CA ASP A 17 8.81 22.41 56.22
C ASP A 17 7.80 21.26 56.07
N LYS A 18 8.17 20.04 56.51
CA LYS A 18 7.27 18.88 56.45
C LYS A 18 6.12 18.94 57.44
N TRP A 19 6.34 19.55 58.61
CA TRP A 19 5.26 19.79 59.57
C TRP A 19 4.20 20.74 59.00
N GLU A 20 4.63 21.79 58.30
CA GLU A 20 3.71 22.71 57.61
C GLU A 20 3.00 22.05 56.42
N ASP A 21 3.68 21.20 55.65
CA ASP A 21 3.04 20.40 54.60
C ASP A 21 1.93 19.50 55.17
N LEU A 22 2.16 18.87 56.33
CA LEU A 22 1.18 18.01 56.98
C LEU A 22 -0.06 18.81 57.42
N LYS A 23 0.15 19.99 58.02
CA LYS A 23 -0.92 20.91 58.41
C LYS A 23 -1.73 21.35 57.19
N ASN A 24 -1.06 21.68 56.09
CA ASN A 24 -1.71 22.12 54.86
C ASN A 24 -2.48 20.99 54.17
N TRP A 25 -1.95 19.76 54.20
CA TRP A 25 -2.66 18.57 53.74
C TRP A 25 -3.93 18.32 54.57
N TRP A 26 -3.82 18.45 55.90
CA TRP A 26 -4.95 18.36 56.85
C TRP A 26 -6.07 19.35 56.53
N LYS A 27 -5.73 20.58 56.17
CA LYS A 27 -6.71 21.60 55.79
C LYS A 27 -7.43 21.26 54.48
N LYS A 28 -6.73 20.67 53.51
CA LYS A 28 -7.27 20.38 52.17
C LYS A 28 -8.08 19.08 52.11
N HIS A 29 -7.79 18.09 52.96
CA HIS A 29 -8.43 16.78 52.94
C HIS A 29 -9.42 16.59 54.10
N LYS A 30 -10.48 17.41 54.16
CA LYS A 30 -11.62 17.13 55.04
C LYS A 30 -12.42 15.94 54.48
N PRO A 31 -12.47 14.79 55.16
CA PRO A 31 -13.13 13.59 54.64
C PRO A 31 -14.65 13.76 54.63
N LYS A 32 -15.32 13.20 53.60
CA LYS A 32 -16.80 13.14 53.52
C LYS A 32 -17.45 12.11 54.46
N GLY A 33 -16.72 11.58 55.45
CA GLY A 33 -17.24 10.62 56.43
C GLY A 33 -16.24 10.35 57.54
N ALA A 34 -16.58 10.74 58.77
CA ALA A 34 -15.70 10.67 59.93
C ALA A 34 -15.21 9.24 60.26
N LEU A 35 -16.09 8.24 60.15
CA LEU A 35 -15.78 6.86 60.56
C LEU A 35 -14.75 6.17 59.66
N LYS A 36 -14.85 6.37 58.33
CA LYS A 36 -13.91 5.79 57.35
C LYS A 36 -12.54 6.46 57.44
N TRP A 37 -12.53 7.75 57.77
CA TRP A 37 -11.30 8.51 57.99
C TRP A 37 -10.59 8.10 59.28
N VAL A 38 -11.30 7.97 60.40
CA VAL A 38 -10.71 7.51 61.67
C VAL A 38 -10.12 6.10 61.55
N ARG A 39 -10.74 5.20 60.75
CA ARG A 39 -10.17 3.86 60.50
C ARG A 39 -8.92 3.86 59.62
N GLY A 40 -8.82 4.74 58.62
CA GLY A 40 -7.67 4.81 57.71
C GLY A 40 -6.53 5.72 58.20
N TRP A 41 -6.84 6.67 59.09
CA TRP A 41 -5.92 7.71 59.54
C TRP A 41 -4.64 7.17 60.23
N PRO A 42 -4.70 6.19 61.15
CA PRO A 42 -3.49 5.66 61.77
C PRO A 42 -2.54 5.04 60.74
N ALA A 43 -3.07 4.29 59.78
CA ALA A 43 -2.25 3.66 58.73
C ALA A 43 -1.60 4.70 57.81
N THR A 44 -2.34 5.74 57.42
CA THR A 44 -1.82 6.84 56.58
C THR A 44 -0.73 7.64 57.31
N VAL A 45 -0.95 7.99 58.58
CA VAL A 45 0.04 8.71 59.39
C VAL A 45 1.30 7.86 59.57
N VAL A 46 1.15 6.58 59.90
CA VAL A 46 2.28 5.63 60.00
C VAL A 46 3.03 5.53 58.67
N GLY A 47 2.32 5.48 57.53
CA GLY A 47 2.94 5.44 56.20
C GLY A 47 3.75 6.71 55.88
N TYR A 48 3.21 7.90 56.14
CA TYR A 48 3.94 9.15 55.94
C TYR A 48 5.15 9.27 56.88
N LEU A 49 4.98 8.92 58.15
CA LEU A 49 6.08 8.90 59.12
C LEU A 49 7.17 7.91 58.70
N ALA A 50 6.80 6.71 58.26
CA ALA A 50 7.75 5.72 57.76
C ALA A 50 8.51 6.22 56.52
N MET A 51 7.82 6.85 55.56
CA MET A 51 8.47 7.46 54.39
C MET A 51 9.41 8.60 54.77
N TRP A 52 9.01 9.44 55.72
CA TRP A 52 9.84 10.55 56.21
C TRP A 52 11.06 10.05 56.97
N VAL A 53 10.89 9.06 57.84
CA VAL A 53 11.99 8.40 58.55
C VAL A 53 12.95 7.80 57.53
N LEU A 54 12.44 7.06 56.54
CA LEU A 54 13.26 6.45 55.50
C LEU A 54 14.02 7.52 54.69
N ARG A 55 13.34 8.59 54.27
CA ARG A 55 13.97 9.69 53.52
C ARG A 55 15.01 10.44 54.36
N GLY A 56 14.72 10.71 55.62
CA GLY A 56 15.68 11.29 56.58
C GLY A 56 16.89 10.37 56.76
N LEU A 57 16.65 9.06 56.81
CA LEU A 57 17.71 8.05 56.86
C LEU A 57 18.57 8.05 55.59
N PHE A 58 17.98 8.20 54.40
CA PHE A 58 18.73 8.34 53.14
C PHE A 58 19.60 9.58 53.10
N ILE A 59 19.13 10.70 53.66
CA ILE A 59 19.87 11.97 53.67
C ILE A 59 20.97 11.96 54.73
N ALA A 60 20.69 11.46 55.93
CA ALA A 60 21.62 11.48 57.06
C ALA A 60 22.61 10.30 57.05
N HIS A 61 22.16 9.12 56.62
CA HIS A 61 22.90 7.86 56.68
C HIS A 61 22.62 6.97 55.45
N PRO A 62 23.07 7.38 54.24
CA PRO A 62 22.75 6.70 52.99
C PRO A 62 23.15 5.22 52.97
N GLU A 63 24.25 4.84 53.62
CA GLU A 63 24.66 3.44 53.73
C GLU A 63 23.69 2.58 54.53
N VAL A 64 23.13 3.11 55.62
CA VAL A 64 22.16 2.40 56.46
C VAL A 64 20.84 2.29 55.70
N ALA A 65 20.44 3.35 55.01
CA ALA A 65 19.25 3.33 54.15
C ALA A 65 19.40 2.30 53.03
N TYR A 66 20.57 2.24 52.38
CA TYR A 66 20.88 1.24 51.38
C TYR A 66 20.84 -0.19 51.97
N ARG A 67 21.41 -0.43 53.15
CA ARG A 67 21.33 -1.74 53.82
C ARG A 67 19.90 -2.14 54.18
N ILE A 68 19.07 -1.20 54.63
CA ILE A 68 17.66 -1.44 54.96
C ILE A 68 16.88 -1.72 53.67
N CYS A 69 17.03 -0.90 52.63
CA CYS A 69 16.41 -1.14 51.34
C CYS A 69 16.89 -2.45 50.70
N ASN A 70 18.16 -2.82 50.83
CA ASN A 70 18.68 -4.10 50.35
C ASN A 70 18.13 -5.27 51.18
N LYS A 71 17.95 -5.12 52.50
CA LYS A 71 17.30 -6.15 53.33
C LYS A 71 15.80 -6.29 52.99
N ILE A 72 15.10 -5.18 52.80
CA ILE A 72 13.70 -5.14 52.36
C ILE A 72 13.60 -5.77 50.97
N ALA A 73 14.42 -5.34 50.02
CA ALA A 73 14.49 -5.91 48.68
C ALA A 73 14.80 -7.40 48.75
N LYS A 74 15.80 -7.84 49.52
CA LYS A 74 16.09 -9.26 49.72
C LYS A 74 14.90 -9.99 50.34
N TYR A 75 14.20 -9.42 51.31
CA TYR A 75 13.04 -10.06 51.92
C TYR A 75 11.83 -10.15 50.98
N PHE A 76 11.58 -9.11 50.16
CA PHE A 76 10.45 -9.05 49.23
C PHE A 76 10.72 -9.74 47.88
N TYR A 77 11.96 -9.75 47.40
CA TYR A 77 12.38 -10.32 46.12
C TYR A 77 13.03 -11.70 46.25
N THR A 78 13.31 -12.20 47.46
CA THR A 78 13.58 -13.63 47.66
C THR A 78 12.22 -14.30 47.91
N PRO A 79 11.61 -14.94 46.91
CA PRO A 79 10.32 -15.60 47.12
C PRO A 79 10.50 -16.63 48.24
N HIS A 80 9.59 -16.58 49.23
CA HIS A 80 9.56 -17.62 50.25
C HIS A 80 9.52 -19.00 49.56
N PRO A 81 10.26 -20.04 50.02
CA PRO A 81 10.33 -21.32 49.32
C PRO A 81 8.96 -21.93 49.00
N MET A 82 7.99 -21.69 49.88
CA MET A 82 6.58 -22.07 49.66
C MET A 82 5.94 -21.35 48.46
N TRP A 83 6.21 -20.06 48.27
CA TRP A 83 5.71 -19.29 47.12
C TRP A 83 6.40 -19.72 45.83
N ALA A 84 7.71 -19.97 45.87
CA ALA A 84 8.46 -20.53 44.75
C ALA A 84 7.88 -21.88 44.32
N GLY A 85 7.61 -22.79 45.26
CA GLY A 85 6.98 -24.08 45.00
C GLY A 85 5.54 -23.95 44.47
N PHE A 86 4.78 -22.97 44.96
CA PHE A 86 3.44 -22.67 44.45
C PHE A 86 3.49 -22.18 42.99
N VAL A 87 4.33 -21.18 42.68
CA VAL A 87 4.49 -20.66 41.31
C VAL A 87 4.99 -21.76 40.37
N GLN A 88 5.94 -22.59 40.82
CA GLN A 88 6.42 -23.74 40.06
C GLN A 88 5.31 -24.73 39.74
N SER A 89 4.52 -25.10 40.76
CA SER A 89 3.40 -26.04 40.60
C SER A 89 2.31 -25.44 39.70
N TYR A 90 2.02 -24.15 39.87
CA TYR A 90 1.07 -23.41 39.06
C TYR A 90 1.50 -23.37 37.59
N VAL A 91 2.74 -22.99 37.29
CA VAL A 91 3.20 -22.94 35.90
C VAL A 91 3.30 -24.34 35.30
N ALA A 92 3.79 -25.33 36.05
CA ALA A 92 3.83 -26.71 35.58
C ALA A 92 2.43 -27.28 35.29
N GLN A 93 1.43 -26.91 36.10
CA GLN A 93 0.03 -27.29 35.85
C GLN A 93 -0.54 -26.57 34.63
N MET A 94 -0.16 -25.31 34.38
CA MET A 94 -0.66 -24.51 33.27
C MET A 94 -0.04 -24.87 31.92
N THR A 95 1.26 -25.14 31.89
CA THR A 95 2.01 -25.33 30.63
C THR A 95 2.44 -26.78 30.42
N GLY A 96 2.32 -27.65 31.44
CA GLY A 96 2.88 -28.99 31.43
C GLY A 96 4.41 -29.03 31.63
N VAL A 97 5.07 -27.87 31.73
CA VAL A 97 6.54 -27.77 31.82
C VAL A 97 6.97 -27.46 33.24
N LYS A 98 7.80 -28.35 33.83
CA LYS A 98 8.41 -28.11 35.14
C LYS A 98 9.50 -27.06 35.03
N ILE A 99 9.27 -25.87 35.57
CA ILE A 99 10.29 -24.81 35.62
C ILE A 99 11.25 -25.05 36.78
N ASP A 100 12.55 -24.95 36.56
CA ASP A 100 13.52 -24.92 37.65
C ASP A 100 13.54 -23.53 38.31
N MET A 101 12.99 -23.44 39.53
CA MET A 101 12.97 -22.18 40.30
C MET A 101 14.38 -21.68 40.63
N SER A 102 15.41 -22.54 40.63
CA SER A 102 16.80 -22.13 40.81
C SER A 102 17.28 -21.24 39.65
N GLN A 103 16.74 -21.45 38.45
CA GLN A 103 17.00 -20.61 37.29
C GLN A 103 16.24 -19.29 37.41
N LEU A 104 14.94 -19.32 37.76
CA LEU A 104 14.15 -18.10 38.00
C LEU A 104 14.71 -17.22 39.13
N THR A 105 15.26 -17.82 40.19
CA THR A 105 15.89 -17.08 41.29
C THR A 105 17.20 -16.43 40.86
N ARG A 106 17.98 -17.12 39.99
CA ARG A 106 19.18 -16.54 39.35
C ARG A 106 18.82 -15.40 38.40
N LEU A 107 17.74 -15.57 37.63
CA LEU A 107 17.19 -14.58 36.71
C LEU A 107 16.64 -13.34 37.44
N GLY A 108 15.97 -13.54 38.58
CA GLY A 108 15.45 -12.47 39.44
C GLY A 108 16.53 -11.65 40.16
N ALA A 109 17.76 -12.16 40.26
CA ALA A 109 18.91 -11.37 40.72
C ALA A 109 19.52 -10.52 39.59
N ALA A 110 19.24 -10.83 38.32
CA ALA A 110 19.77 -10.19 37.13
C ALA A 110 18.72 -9.32 36.40
N VAL A 111 17.85 -8.64 37.15
CA VAL A 111 16.76 -7.82 36.60
C VAL A 111 17.32 -6.77 35.62
N GLY A 112 17.12 -7.01 34.31
CA GLY A 112 17.54 -6.13 33.22
C GLY A 112 18.45 -6.77 32.15
N GLY A 113 18.91 -8.02 32.34
CA GLY A 113 19.72 -8.72 31.33
C GLY A 113 18.90 -9.26 30.16
N ARG A 114 19.41 -9.11 28.92
CA ARG A 114 18.83 -9.66 27.68
C ARG A 114 18.57 -11.18 27.76
N GLU A 115 19.47 -11.90 28.41
CA GLU A 115 19.37 -13.35 28.67
C GLU A 115 18.11 -13.74 29.47
N VAL A 116 17.64 -12.86 30.36
CA VAL A 116 16.41 -13.09 31.13
C VAL A 116 15.18 -13.03 30.24
N ILE A 117 15.15 -12.08 29.31
CA ILE A 117 14.02 -11.89 28.39
C ILE A 117 13.96 -13.05 27.39
N GLU A 118 15.11 -13.49 26.86
CA GLU A 118 15.20 -14.63 25.94
C GLU A 118 14.75 -15.93 26.64
N THR A 119 15.22 -16.17 27.86
CA THR A 119 14.83 -17.36 28.65
C THR A 119 13.34 -17.36 29.01
N LEU A 120 12.77 -16.21 29.38
CA LEU A 120 11.34 -16.08 29.61
C LEU A 120 10.53 -16.33 28.33
N GLY A 121 11.03 -15.86 27.17
CA GLY A 121 10.45 -16.17 25.87
C GLY A 121 10.39 -17.68 25.61
N GLU A 122 11.50 -18.39 25.77
CA GLU A 122 11.54 -19.84 25.53
C GLU A 122 10.67 -20.64 26.50
N ILE A 123 10.67 -20.28 27.79
CA ILE A 123 9.94 -21.00 28.83
C ILE A 123 8.43 -20.81 28.69
N PHE A 124 7.97 -19.61 28.30
CA PHE A 124 6.54 -19.31 28.27
C PHE A 124 5.95 -19.32 26.86
N LEU A 125 6.58 -18.66 25.90
CA LEU A 125 5.99 -18.49 24.57
C LEU A 125 5.92 -19.82 23.80
N ARG A 126 6.99 -20.61 23.82
CA ARG A 126 7.05 -21.85 23.03
C ARG A 126 6.04 -22.90 23.52
N PRO A 127 5.90 -23.20 24.83
CA PRO A 127 4.85 -24.09 25.30
C PRO A 127 3.45 -23.52 25.06
N MET A 128 3.24 -22.22 25.25
CA MET A 128 1.94 -21.60 24.96
C MET A 128 1.56 -21.73 23.48
N LEU A 129 2.50 -21.49 22.56
CA LEU A 129 2.28 -21.73 21.14
C LEU A 129 2.02 -23.21 20.87
N GLY A 130 2.70 -24.14 21.56
CA GLY A 130 2.45 -25.58 21.43
C GLY A 130 1.07 -26.03 21.92
N LEU A 131 0.47 -25.33 22.88
CA LEU A 131 -0.89 -25.61 23.36
C LEU A 131 -1.97 -25.18 22.36
N ILE A 132 -1.68 -24.14 21.59
CA ILE A 132 -2.68 -23.48 20.74
C ILE A 132 -2.48 -23.90 19.28
N MET A 133 -1.26 -23.80 18.76
CA MET A 133 -0.96 -23.93 17.35
C MET A 133 -1.11 -25.39 16.87
N PRO A 134 -1.79 -25.62 15.74
CA PRO A 134 -1.97 -26.95 15.18
C PRO A 134 -0.73 -27.39 14.38
N GLU A 135 -0.57 -28.70 14.21
CA GLU A 135 0.43 -29.26 13.29
C GLU A 135 -0.03 -29.13 11.82
N PRO A 136 0.87 -28.86 10.87
CA PRO A 136 0.53 -28.81 9.44
C PRO A 136 0.10 -30.19 8.89
N PRO A 137 -0.59 -30.27 7.73
CA PRO A 137 -1.15 -29.16 6.97
C PRO A 137 -2.39 -28.57 7.65
N LEU A 138 -2.69 -27.30 7.37
CA LEU A 138 -3.85 -26.58 7.92
C LEU A 138 -5.11 -26.85 7.09
N ASN A 139 -6.24 -27.08 7.76
CA ASN A 139 -7.56 -27.25 7.17
C ASN A 139 -8.64 -26.64 8.08
N PHE A 140 -9.92 -26.69 7.66
CA PHE A 140 -11.03 -26.08 8.39
C PHE A 140 -11.16 -26.65 9.81
N GLU A 141 -11.12 -27.97 9.96
CA GLU A 141 -11.28 -28.67 11.24
C GLU A 141 -10.16 -28.31 12.22
N LYS A 142 -8.91 -28.22 11.74
CA LYS A 142 -7.78 -27.76 12.56
C LYS A 142 -7.89 -26.28 12.91
N GLY A 143 -8.42 -25.45 12.02
CA GLY A 143 -8.70 -24.04 12.33
C GLY A 143 -9.72 -23.92 13.47
N LEU A 144 -10.76 -24.74 13.46
CA LEU A 144 -11.77 -24.81 14.51
C LEU A 144 -11.18 -25.32 15.83
N ASP A 145 -10.47 -26.45 15.81
CA ASP A 145 -9.77 -27.01 16.97
C ASP A 145 -8.79 -25.99 17.58
N THR A 146 -8.06 -25.24 16.75
CA THR A 146 -7.17 -24.17 17.22
C THR A 146 -7.95 -23.04 17.91
N ALA A 147 -9.10 -22.63 17.37
CA ALA A 147 -9.95 -21.62 17.99
C ALA A 147 -10.50 -22.11 19.35
N GLU A 148 -10.95 -23.36 19.42
CA GLU A 148 -11.43 -23.99 20.65
C GLU A 148 -10.32 -24.10 21.70
N ARG A 149 -9.13 -24.58 21.32
CA ARG A 149 -7.95 -24.64 22.21
C ARG A 149 -7.57 -23.26 22.72
N TYR A 150 -7.53 -22.26 21.84
CA TYR A 150 -7.25 -20.88 22.24
C TYR A 150 -8.25 -20.35 23.26
N LEU A 151 -9.56 -20.49 22.98
CA LEU A 151 -10.61 -20.07 23.91
C LEU A 151 -10.53 -20.84 25.22
N GLY A 152 -10.28 -22.14 25.18
CA GLY A 152 -10.11 -22.99 26.36
C GLY A 152 -8.93 -22.54 27.22
N VAL A 153 -7.76 -22.33 26.62
CA VAL A 153 -6.55 -21.83 27.29
C VAL A 153 -6.81 -20.44 27.89
N ASN A 154 -7.42 -19.51 27.14
CA ASN A 154 -7.71 -18.16 27.63
C ASN A 154 -8.71 -18.19 28.80
N LEU A 155 -9.80 -18.96 28.70
CA LEU A 155 -10.76 -19.16 29.80
C LEU A 155 -10.09 -19.77 31.03
N GLN A 156 -9.23 -20.78 30.84
CA GLN A 156 -8.47 -21.39 31.93
C GLN A 156 -7.56 -20.38 32.63
N PHE A 157 -6.83 -19.54 31.88
CA PHE A 157 -6.02 -18.46 32.47
C PHE A 157 -6.86 -17.46 33.26
N GLN A 158 -8.03 -17.05 32.74
CA GLN A 158 -8.92 -16.12 33.42
C GLN A 158 -9.52 -16.73 34.70
N LEU A 159 -9.95 -17.98 34.66
CA LEU A 159 -10.48 -18.70 35.81
C LEU A 159 -9.41 -18.90 36.89
N ASN A 160 -8.17 -19.20 36.49
CA ASN A 160 -7.06 -19.37 37.43
C ASN A 160 -6.61 -18.05 38.04
N ALA A 161 -6.57 -16.97 37.26
CA ALA A 161 -6.34 -15.63 37.79
C ALA A 161 -7.44 -15.24 38.79
N TRP A 162 -8.70 -15.50 38.46
CA TRP A 162 -9.83 -15.26 39.36
C TRP A 162 -9.74 -16.11 40.64
N LEU A 163 -9.40 -17.39 40.54
CA LEU A 163 -9.25 -18.28 41.71
C LEU A 163 -8.08 -17.84 42.60
N LEU A 164 -6.95 -17.43 41.99
CA LEU A 164 -5.82 -16.89 42.72
C LEU A 164 -6.22 -15.61 43.46
N HIS A 165 -7.01 -14.75 42.83
CA HIS A 165 -7.56 -13.56 43.48
C HIS A 165 -8.46 -13.93 44.66
N LEU A 166 -9.34 -14.91 44.50
CA LEU A 166 -10.24 -15.38 45.56
C LEU A 166 -9.43 -15.93 46.76
N LEU A 167 -8.46 -16.81 46.51
CA LEU A 167 -7.59 -17.37 47.55
C LEU A 167 -6.75 -16.30 48.24
N GLY A 168 -6.21 -15.35 47.46
CA GLY A 168 -5.47 -14.21 47.99
C GLY A 168 -6.31 -13.34 48.92
N ASP A 169 -7.56 -13.03 48.53
CA ASP A 169 -8.47 -12.25 49.37
C ASP A 169 -8.87 -13.00 50.65
N VAL A 170 -9.09 -14.33 50.56
CA VAL A 170 -9.42 -15.19 51.72
C VAL A 170 -8.25 -15.29 52.71
N ILE A 171 -7.05 -15.61 52.24
CA ILE A 171 -5.86 -15.81 53.09
C ILE A 171 -5.42 -14.49 53.73
N THR A 172 -5.53 -13.38 53.00
CA THR A 172 -5.06 -12.08 53.48
C THR A 172 -6.13 -11.30 54.24
N LEU A 173 -7.33 -11.87 54.43
CA LEU A 173 -8.50 -11.20 55.00
C LEU A 173 -8.77 -9.84 54.32
N GLY A 174 -8.57 -9.77 53.00
CA GLY A 174 -8.74 -8.57 52.19
C GLY A 174 -7.69 -7.46 52.40
N LYS A 175 -6.60 -7.71 53.15
CA LYS A 175 -5.59 -6.69 53.45
C LYS A 175 -4.60 -6.44 52.31
N LEU A 176 -4.47 -7.34 51.34
CA LEU A 176 -3.56 -7.18 50.18
C LEU A 176 -4.28 -6.80 48.88
N LYS A 177 -5.33 -5.98 48.99
CA LYS A 177 -6.14 -5.55 47.85
C LYS A 177 -5.38 -4.74 46.80
N SER A 178 -4.21 -4.17 47.09
CA SER A 178 -3.39 -3.42 46.12
C SER A 178 -2.38 -4.27 45.34
N LEU A 179 -1.93 -5.39 45.92
CA LEU A 179 -1.02 -6.33 45.25
C LEU A 179 -1.72 -7.11 44.14
N LYS A 180 -3.05 -7.27 44.22
CA LYS A 180 -3.86 -7.97 43.23
C LYS A 180 -3.93 -7.26 41.87
N ASP A 181 -3.89 -5.93 41.86
CA ASP A 181 -4.03 -5.14 40.62
C ASP A 181 -2.67 -4.85 39.98
N LEU A 182 -1.57 -5.14 40.69
CA LEU A 182 -0.20 -4.83 40.28
C LEU A 182 0.23 -5.57 39.00
N PRO A 183 -0.02 -6.89 38.83
CA PRO A 183 0.34 -7.58 37.58
C PRO A 183 -0.44 -7.05 36.38
N ASN A 184 -1.73 -6.75 36.57
CA ASN A 184 -2.55 -6.14 35.52
C ASN A 184 -2.05 -4.72 35.18
N ALA A 185 -1.77 -3.89 36.18
CA ALA A 185 -1.24 -2.54 35.97
C ALA A 185 0.13 -2.58 35.26
N ILE A 186 1.03 -3.49 35.64
CA ILE A 186 2.33 -3.66 34.98
C ILE A 186 2.13 -4.14 33.54
N SER A 187 1.33 -5.18 33.33
CA SER A 187 1.04 -5.73 31.98
C SER A 187 0.47 -4.67 31.03
N TRP A 188 -0.45 -3.83 31.52
CA TRP A 188 -1.06 -2.75 30.75
C TRP A 188 -0.16 -1.52 30.60
N SER A 189 0.59 -1.12 31.64
CA SER A 189 1.48 0.06 31.59
C SER A 189 2.68 -0.14 30.66
N TYR A 190 3.17 -1.36 30.49
CA TYR A 190 4.25 -1.68 29.55
C TYR A 190 3.75 -2.07 28.15
N GLY A 191 2.42 -2.05 27.92
CA GLY A 191 1.84 -2.40 26.62
C GLY A 191 2.05 -3.87 26.20
N LEU A 192 2.39 -4.76 27.14
CA LEU A 192 2.70 -6.16 26.86
C LEU A 192 1.50 -6.90 26.27
N GLY A 193 0.28 -6.56 26.71
CA GLY A 193 -0.95 -7.07 26.10
C GLY A 193 -1.05 -6.72 24.62
N TRP A 194 -0.84 -5.44 24.26
CA TRP A 194 -0.91 -4.98 22.87
C TRP A 194 0.21 -5.56 21.99
N LEU A 195 1.44 -5.61 22.50
CA LEU A 195 2.57 -6.24 21.79
C LEU A 195 2.35 -7.73 21.57
N SER A 196 1.74 -8.42 22.53
CA SER A 196 1.36 -9.83 22.37
C SER A 196 0.31 -10.01 21.27
N TRP A 197 -0.69 -9.12 21.17
CA TRP A 197 -1.64 -9.12 20.06
C TRP A 197 -0.96 -8.91 18.70
N LEU A 198 0.02 -8.01 18.62
CA LEU A 198 0.74 -7.75 17.38
C LEU A 198 1.60 -8.96 16.95
N ILE A 199 2.31 -9.58 17.89
CA ILE A 199 3.19 -10.72 17.63
C ILE A 199 2.38 -11.99 17.33
N LEU A 200 1.31 -12.24 18.07
CA LEU A 200 0.49 -13.44 17.92
C LEU A 200 -0.56 -13.31 16.82
N GLY A 201 -0.91 -12.09 16.41
CA GLY A 201 -1.96 -11.83 15.43
C GLY A 201 -1.71 -12.53 14.09
N GLU A 202 -0.46 -12.56 13.62
CA GLU A 202 -0.09 -13.23 12.38
C GLU A 202 -0.16 -14.76 12.48
N PRO A 203 0.46 -15.43 13.48
CA PRO A 203 0.24 -16.84 13.74
C PRO A 203 -1.25 -17.22 13.79
N PHE A 204 -2.07 -16.50 14.57
CA PHE A 204 -3.51 -16.76 14.65
C PHE A 204 -4.24 -16.56 13.32
N ARG A 205 -3.84 -15.54 12.54
CA ARG A 205 -4.42 -15.33 11.23
C ARG A 205 -4.19 -16.55 10.34
N ILE A 206 -2.95 -17.03 10.28
CA ILE A 206 -2.57 -18.16 9.42
C ILE A 206 -3.16 -19.48 9.91
N THR A 207 -3.08 -19.80 11.21
CA THR A 207 -3.46 -21.13 11.71
C THR A 207 -4.92 -21.27 12.09
N THR A 208 -5.61 -20.16 12.34
CA THR A 208 -6.98 -20.17 12.86
C THR A 208 -7.92 -19.45 11.91
N VAL A 209 -7.69 -18.16 11.64
CA VAL A 209 -8.64 -17.31 10.92
C VAL A 209 -8.75 -17.71 9.45
N GLU A 210 -7.63 -17.92 8.75
CA GLU A 210 -7.65 -18.25 7.32
C GLU A 210 -8.26 -19.64 7.03
N PRO A 211 -7.94 -20.73 7.75
CA PRO A 211 -8.59 -22.02 7.53
C PRO A 211 -10.07 -21.99 7.88
N LEU A 212 -10.45 -21.30 8.97
CA LEU A 212 -11.87 -21.08 9.31
C LEU A 212 -12.58 -20.31 8.20
N LYS A 213 -12.00 -19.19 7.73
CA LYS A 213 -12.55 -18.42 6.63
C LYS A 213 -12.76 -19.29 5.39
N LYS A 214 -11.76 -20.10 5.00
CA LYS A 214 -11.86 -21.00 3.84
C LYS A 214 -12.99 -22.02 3.98
N GLY A 215 -13.10 -22.69 5.12
CA GLY A 215 -14.18 -23.67 5.33
C GLY A 215 -15.55 -23.02 5.45
N LEU A 216 -15.66 -21.88 6.15
CA LEU A 216 -16.90 -21.10 6.21
C LEU A 216 -17.30 -20.59 4.82
N ASN A 217 -16.34 -20.18 3.98
CA ASN A 217 -16.60 -19.80 2.60
C ASN A 217 -17.11 -20.99 1.77
N ALA A 218 -16.60 -22.20 1.98
CA ALA A 218 -17.10 -23.39 1.28
C ALA A 218 -18.55 -23.73 1.68
N ILE A 219 -18.90 -23.54 2.96
CA ILE A 219 -20.22 -23.86 3.51
C ILE A 219 -21.26 -22.78 3.16
N TYR A 220 -20.92 -21.52 3.39
CA TYR A 220 -21.86 -20.41 3.30
C TYR A 220 -21.74 -19.61 2.00
N GLN A 221 -20.62 -19.78 1.26
CA GLN A 221 -20.33 -19.07 0.01
C GLN A 221 -20.64 -17.57 0.08
N PRO A 222 -20.14 -16.85 1.11
CA PRO A 222 -20.48 -15.45 1.33
C PRO A 222 -19.71 -14.52 0.38
N GLU A 223 -18.74 -15.04 -0.38
CA GLU A 223 -17.96 -14.24 -1.32
C GLU A 223 -18.79 -13.97 -2.56
N LEU A 224 -19.16 -12.69 -2.72
CA LEU A 224 -19.86 -12.17 -3.89
C LEU A 224 -18.87 -11.80 -4.98
N LEU A 225 -19.35 -11.76 -6.23
CA LEU A 225 -18.56 -11.16 -7.31
C LEU A 225 -18.27 -9.70 -6.95
N THR A 226 -17.05 -9.23 -7.19
CA THR A 226 -16.81 -7.78 -7.09
C THR A 226 -17.71 -7.06 -8.10
N PRO A 227 -18.06 -5.77 -7.87
CA PRO A 227 -18.92 -5.04 -8.80
C PRO A 227 -18.43 -5.09 -10.26
N SER A 228 -17.12 -5.01 -10.48
CA SER A 228 -16.52 -5.12 -11.81
C SER A 228 -16.59 -6.52 -12.41
N GLU A 229 -16.50 -7.58 -11.61
CA GLU A 229 -16.65 -8.96 -12.08
C GLU A 229 -18.11 -9.27 -12.41
N ALA A 230 -19.06 -8.82 -11.58
CA ALA A 230 -20.49 -8.97 -11.84
C ALA A 230 -20.89 -8.27 -13.15
N ILE A 231 -20.44 -7.04 -13.37
CA ILE A 231 -20.73 -6.31 -14.62
C ILE A 231 -20.10 -7.00 -15.84
N LYS A 232 -18.88 -7.53 -15.72
CA LYS A 232 -18.26 -8.32 -16.80
C LYS A 232 -19.01 -9.62 -17.07
N ALA A 233 -19.48 -10.30 -16.02
CA ALA A 233 -20.27 -11.52 -16.14
C ALA A 233 -21.59 -11.24 -16.85
N TRP A 234 -22.24 -10.11 -16.54
CA TRP A 234 -23.44 -9.63 -17.22
C TRP A 234 -23.19 -9.29 -18.70
N PHE A 235 -22.13 -8.53 -19.02
CA PHE A 235 -21.75 -8.25 -20.42
C PHE A 235 -21.43 -9.52 -21.22
N ALA A 236 -20.89 -10.55 -20.56
CA ALA A 236 -20.62 -11.86 -21.15
C ALA A 236 -21.87 -12.77 -21.23
N GLY A 237 -23.01 -12.35 -20.65
CA GLY A 237 -24.25 -13.12 -20.61
C GLY A 237 -24.25 -14.31 -19.65
N PHE A 238 -23.33 -14.34 -18.68
CA PHE A 238 -23.28 -15.39 -17.65
C PHE A 238 -24.31 -15.19 -16.53
N ILE A 239 -24.73 -13.94 -16.30
CA ILE A 239 -25.80 -13.58 -15.37
C ILE A 239 -26.77 -12.62 -16.05
N ASP A 240 -28.03 -12.63 -15.65
CA ASP A 240 -29.03 -11.71 -16.18
C ASP A 240 -29.05 -10.35 -15.44
N THR A 241 -29.91 -9.43 -15.89
CA THR A 241 -30.02 -8.09 -15.31
C THR A 241 -30.53 -8.09 -13.87
N TYR A 242 -31.38 -9.06 -13.49
CA TYR A 242 -31.90 -9.17 -12.13
C TYR A 242 -30.81 -9.68 -11.18
N GLU A 243 -30.07 -10.71 -11.60
CA GLU A 243 -28.91 -11.24 -10.88
C GLU A 243 -27.83 -10.16 -10.68
N LEU A 244 -27.50 -9.39 -11.73
CA LEU A 244 -26.57 -8.24 -11.60
C LEU A 244 -27.06 -7.22 -10.57
N GLN A 245 -28.36 -6.90 -10.56
CA GLN A 245 -28.92 -5.93 -9.63
C GLN A 245 -28.85 -6.43 -8.19
N GLU A 246 -29.19 -7.69 -7.93
CA GLU A 246 -29.09 -8.26 -6.58
C GLU A 246 -27.64 -8.36 -6.11
N GLU A 247 -26.68 -8.72 -6.98
CA GLU A 247 -25.24 -8.68 -6.67
C GLU A 247 -24.80 -7.26 -6.28
N LEU A 248 -25.06 -6.25 -7.11
CA LEU A 248 -24.65 -4.87 -6.83
C LEU A 248 -25.38 -4.27 -5.62
N LYS A 249 -26.62 -4.72 -5.34
CA LYS A 249 -27.38 -4.29 -4.16
C LYS A 249 -26.77 -4.84 -2.87
N GLN A 250 -26.23 -6.07 -2.88
CA GLN A 250 -25.50 -6.63 -1.74
C GLN A 250 -24.21 -5.84 -1.43
N HIS A 251 -23.62 -5.19 -2.45
CA HIS A 251 -22.52 -4.21 -2.27
C HIS A 251 -22.99 -2.80 -1.87
N GLY A 252 -24.29 -2.58 -1.71
CA GLY A 252 -24.86 -1.31 -1.26
C GLY A 252 -25.06 -0.24 -2.34
N TYR A 253 -25.04 -0.60 -3.63
CA TYR A 253 -25.38 0.34 -4.71
C TYR A 253 -26.90 0.51 -4.85
N ASN A 254 -27.34 1.69 -5.28
CA ASN A 254 -28.71 1.94 -5.72
C ASN A 254 -28.80 1.85 -7.26
N ILE A 255 -30.02 1.77 -7.81
CA ILE A 255 -30.25 1.57 -9.26
C ILE A 255 -29.54 2.64 -10.11
N GLU A 256 -29.57 3.91 -9.69
CA GLU A 256 -28.89 5.00 -10.42
C GLU A 256 -27.38 4.79 -10.50
N ARG A 257 -26.73 4.43 -9.38
CA ARG A 257 -25.30 4.14 -9.34
C ARG A 257 -24.94 2.86 -10.10
N MET A 258 -25.82 1.86 -10.08
CA MET A 258 -25.64 0.64 -10.88
C MET A 258 -25.57 0.99 -12.37
N ASN A 259 -26.51 1.79 -12.87
CA ASN A 259 -26.52 2.22 -14.27
C ASN A 259 -25.25 3.00 -14.63
N ILE A 260 -24.75 3.87 -13.73
CA ILE A 260 -23.50 4.59 -13.94
C ILE A 260 -22.31 3.61 -14.04
N LEU A 261 -22.21 2.65 -13.12
CA LEU A 261 -21.13 1.66 -13.12
C LEU A 261 -21.16 0.79 -14.37
N VAL A 262 -22.34 0.37 -14.81
CA VAL A 262 -22.53 -0.41 -16.03
C VAL A 262 -22.05 0.39 -17.24
N ASN A 263 -22.48 1.64 -17.38
CA ASN A 263 -22.06 2.51 -18.49
C ASN A 263 -20.55 2.80 -18.46
N LEU A 264 -19.94 2.93 -17.29
CA LEU A 264 -18.48 3.14 -17.16
C LEU A 264 -17.66 1.89 -17.49
N ALA A 265 -18.25 0.70 -17.35
CA ALA A 265 -17.59 -0.57 -17.63
C ALA A 265 -17.79 -1.02 -19.09
N GLU A 266 -18.70 -0.40 -19.84
CA GLU A 266 -18.92 -0.69 -21.25
C GLU A 266 -17.65 -0.42 -22.05
N LYS A 267 -17.33 -1.32 -22.98
CA LYS A 267 -16.13 -1.18 -23.80
C LYS A 267 -16.32 -0.03 -24.79
N GLU A 268 -15.51 1.00 -24.64
CA GLU A 268 -15.50 2.15 -25.54
C GLU A 268 -15.09 1.71 -26.97
N PHE A 269 -15.76 2.27 -27.99
CA PHE A 269 -15.30 2.17 -29.36
C PHE A 269 -13.88 2.73 -29.49
N THR A 270 -13.06 2.23 -30.41
CA THR A 270 -11.80 2.93 -30.74
C THR A 270 -12.06 4.10 -31.68
N ASP A 271 -11.11 5.04 -31.82
CA ASP A 271 -11.23 6.13 -32.79
C ASP A 271 -11.35 5.61 -34.24
N ALA A 272 -10.74 4.47 -34.53
CA ALA A 272 -10.85 3.80 -35.83
C ALA A 272 -12.25 3.21 -36.05
N ASP A 273 -12.84 2.64 -35.01
CA ASP A 273 -14.22 2.12 -35.07
C ASP A 273 -15.20 3.27 -35.29
N LEU A 274 -15.11 4.34 -34.49
CA LEU A 274 -15.96 5.53 -34.64
C LEU A 274 -15.86 6.12 -36.05
N LYS A 275 -14.64 6.23 -36.58
CA LYS A 275 -14.41 6.71 -37.94
C LYS A 275 -15.06 5.82 -38.99
N THR A 276 -14.97 4.50 -38.83
CA THR A 276 -15.57 3.54 -39.77
C THR A 276 -17.09 3.62 -39.71
N LEU A 277 -17.67 3.54 -38.50
CA LEU A 277 -19.11 3.64 -38.28
C LEU A 277 -19.69 4.95 -38.83
N TYR A 278 -19.02 6.07 -38.64
CA TYR A 278 -19.45 7.35 -39.19
C TYR A 278 -19.38 7.38 -40.72
N GLN A 279 -18.31 6.85 -41.32
CA GLN A 279 -18.14 6.83 -42.78
C GLN A 279 -19.13 5.92 -43.50
N GLU A 280 -19.56 4.85 -42.84
CA GLU A 280 -20.62 3.95 -43.29
C GLU A 280 -22.04 4.48 -42.98
N GLY A 281 -22.15 5.64 -42.30
CA GLY A 281 -23.44 6.26 -41.96
C GLY A 281 -24.24 5.52 -40.88
N VAL A 282 -23.58 4.64 -40.11
CA VAL A 282 -24.20 3.88 -39.02
C VAL A 282 -24.46 4.79 -37.80
N ILE A 283 -23.56 5.75 -37.56
CA ILE A 283 -23.67 6.72 -36.47
C ILE A 283 -23.62 8.15 -37.02
N THR A 284 -24.23 9.07 -36.28
CA THR A 284 -24.23 10.50 -36.62
C THR A 284 -23.04 11.24 -35.99
N GLU A 285 -22.83 12.50 -36.37
CA GLU A 285 -21.83 13.37 -35.72
C GLU A 285 -22.11 13.55 -34.21
N GLY A 286 -23.40 13.63 -33.83
CA GLY A 286 -23.81 13.74 -32.44
C GLY A 286 -23.50 12.49 -31.62
N ASP A 287 -23.53 11.31 -32.24
CA ASP A 287 -23.14 10.07 -31.59
C ASP A 287 -21.62 10.02 -31.36
N VAL A 288 -20.82 10.44 -32.35
CA VAL A 288 -19.36 10.59 -32.19
C VAL A 288 -19.01 11.56 -31.05
N GLU A 289 -19.70 12.70 -30.94
CA GLU A 289 -19.50 13.63 -29.81
C GLU A 289 -19.90 13.02 -28.46
N ARG A 290 -21.02 12.26 -28.42
CA ARG A 290 -21.46 11.54 -27.21
C ARG A 290 -20.45 10.50 -26.76
N GLU A 291 -19.85 9.77 -27.69
CA GLU A 291 -18.81 8.79 -27.39
C GLU A 291 -17.61 9.46 -26.72
N PHE A 292 -17.10 10.56 -27.29
CA PHE A 292 -16.04 11.32 -26.61
C PHE A 292 -16.48 11.94 -25.27
N GLN A 293 -17.79 12.18 -25.07
CA GLN A 293 -18.31 12.60 -23.76
C GLN A 293 -18.24 11.49 -22.73
N ILE A 294 -18.59 10.26 -23.11
CA ILE A 294 -18.51 9.09 -22.24
C ILE A 294 -17.06 8.85 -21.80
N ARG A 295 -16.08 9.00 -22.70
CA ARG A 295 -14.64 8.92 -22.38
C ARG A 295 -14.10 10.06 -21.52
N GLY A 296 -14.94 11.00 -21.09
CA GLY A 296 -14.57 12.09 -20.18
C GLY A 296 -13.83 13.27 -20.84
N TYR A 297 -13.83 13.40 -22.17
CA TYR A 297 -13.24 14.59 -22.80
C TYR A 297 -14.10 15.84 -22.52
N GLY A 298 -13.41 16.96 -22.24
CA GLY A 298 -14.08 18.25 -22.04
C GLY A 298 -14.74 18.80 -23.32
N PRO A 299 -15.76 19.68 -23.21
CA PRO A 299 -16.62 20.08 -24.33
C PRO A 299 -15.88 20.56 -25.59
N TRP A 300 -14.83 21.38 -25.42
CA TRP A 300 -14.03 21.90 -26.53
C TRP A 300 -13.21 20.81 -27.23
N ARG A 301 -12.58 19.92 -26.45
CA ARG A 301 -11.74 18.84 -26.98
C ARG A 301 -12.57 17.83 -27.76
N ARG A 302 -13.77 17.51 -27.26
CA ARG A 302 -14.72 16.65 -27.97
C ARG A 302 -15.06 17.19 -29.34
N ARG A 303 -15.46 18.46 -29.43
CA ARG A 303 -15.78 19.11 -30.72
C ARG A 303 -14.65 19.00 -31.73
N TYR A 304 -13.40 19.21 -31.31
CA TYR A 304 -12.25 19.08 -32.21
C TYR A 304 -12.00 17.63 -32.64
N LEU A 305 -12.11 16.66 -31.74
CA LEU A 305 -11.96 15.25 -32.06
C LEU A 305 -13.09 14.75 -32.98
N THR A 306 -14.33 15.17 -32.72
CA THR A 306 -15.47 14.91 -33.59
C THR A 306 -15.20 15.44 -35.00
N GLN A 307 -14.78 16.71 -35.14
CA GLN A 307 -14.42 17.27 -36.45
C GLN A 307 -13.28 16.51 -37.15
N LEU A 308 -12.28 16.04 -36.40
CA LEU A 308 -11.19 15.25 -36.96
C LEU A 308 -11.70 13.94 -37.56
N ILE A 309 -12.57 13.22 -36.83
CA ILE A 309 -13.17 11.97 -37.26
C ILE A 309 -14.09 12.19 -38.47
N THR A 310 -15.00 13.17 -38.38
CA THR A 310 -16.00 13.41 -39.43
C THR A 310 -15.39 13.94 -40.72
N LYS A 311 -14.34 14.77 -40.64
CA LYS A 311 -13.62 15.30 -41.81
C LYS A 311 -12.52 14.38 -42.34
N ALA A 312 -12.20 13.28 -41.64
CA ALA A 312 -11.08 12.41 -42.02
C ALA A 312 -11.15 11.88 -43.46
N ARG A 313 -12.36 11.54 -43.96
CA ARG A 313 -12.54 11.08 -45.34
C ARG A 313 -12.28 12.19 -46.34
N THR A 314 -12.83 13.37 -46.09
CA THR A 314 -12.64 14.57 -46.93
C THR A 314 -11.17 14.98 -46.97
N LEU A 315 -10.48 14.98 -45.83
CA LEU A 315 -9.04 15.25 -45.77
C LEU A 315 -8.24 14.23 -46.61
N LYS A 316 -8.51 12.92 -46.46
CA LYS A 316 -7.84 11.89 -47.25
C LYS A 316 -8.11 12.01 -48.76
N LEU A 317 -9.33 12.40 -49.16
CA LEU A 317 -9.65 12.63 -50.57
C LEU A 317 -8.96 13.88 -51.12
N ARG A 318 -8.88 14.93 -50.31
CA ARG A 318 -8.16 16.17 -50.63
C ARG A 318 -6.67 15.90 -50.82
N ASP A 319 -6.05 15.12 -49.95
CA ASP A 319 -4.64 14.76 -50.05
C ASP A 319 -4.38 13.95 -51.34
N LYS A 320 -5.23 12.96 -51.64
CA LYS A 320 -5.16 12.22 -52.92
C LYS A 320 -5.33 13.12 -54.14
N LEU A 321 -6.24 14.09 -54.09
CA LEU A 321 -6.45 15.05 -55.17
C LEU A 321 -5.19 15.90 -55.37
N LEU A 322 -4.57 16.34 -54.28
CA LEU A 322 -3.34 17.11 -54.30
C LEU A 322 -2.18 16.30 -54.89
N ASP A 323 -1.99 15.05 -54.48
CA ASP A 323 -0.95 14.17 -55.03
C ASP A 323 -1.07 14.07 -56.57
N ARG A 324 -2.30 13.89 -57.07
CA ARG A 324 -2.57 13.87 -58.52
C ARG A 324 -2.29 15.21 -59.20
N ALA A 325 -2.59 16.32 -58.55
CA ALA A 325 -2.27 17.65 -59.08
C ALA A 325 -0.74 17.86 -59.17
N MET A 326 0.01 17.42 -58.17
CA MET A 326 1.47 17.46 -58.18
C MET A 326 2.05 16.63 -59.33
N ASP A 327 1.56 15.40 -59.52
CA ASP A 327 1.94 14.54 -60.66
C ASP A 327 1.72 15.24 -62.01
N LEU A 328 0.53 15.83 -62.20
CA LEU A 328 0.18 16.54 -63.43
C LEU A 328 1.05 17.78 -63.67
N TYR A 329 1.46 18.48 -62.61
CA TYR A 329 2.34 19.64 -62.72
C TYR A 329 3.75 19.24 -63.20
N VAL A 330 4.30 18.16 -62.62
CA VAL A 330 5.59 17.61 -63.02
C VAL A 330 5.55 17.14 -64.48
N LEU A 331 4.43 16.55 -64.92
CA LEU A 331 4.21 16.19 -66.33
C LEU A 331 3.94 17.38 -67.27
N GLY A 332 3.92 18.61 -66.75
CA GLY A 332 3.64 19.83 -67.51
C GLY A 332 2.20 19.94 -68.02
N LYS A 333 1.27 19.17 -67.45
CA LYS A 333 -0.15 19.16 -67.84
C LYS A 333 -0.96 20.28 -67.18
N ILE A 334 -0.48 20.80 -66.05
CA ILE A 334 -1.05 21.99 -65.41
C ILE A 334 0.04 23.04 -65.16
N THR A 335 -0.36 24.30 -65.08
CA THR A 335 0.52 25.44 -64.80
C THR A 335 0.79 25.57 -63.30
N GLU A 336 1.80 26.36 -62.93
CA GLU A 336 2.09 26.65 -61.52
C GLU A 336 0.91 27.35 -60.83
N ALA A 337 0.27 28.29 -61.52
CA ALA A 337 -0.91 28.98 -61.00
C ALA A 337 -2.06 27.99 -60.70
N GLN A 338 -2.28 26.99 -61.57
CA GLN A 338 -3.26 25.94 -61.31
C GLN A 338 -2.88 25.08 -60.11
N LEU A 339 -1.60 24.69 -59.98
CA LEU A 339 -1.11 23.93 -58.82
C LEU A 339 -1.29 24.72 -57.50
N ARG A 340 -0.99 26.02 -57.51
CA ARG A 340 -1.20 26.90 -56.33
C ARG A 340 -2.65 26.89 -55.87
N ASN A 341 -3.62 26.85 -56.78
CA ASN A 341 -5.04 26.72 -56.41
C ASN A 341 -5.32 25.40 -55.68
N TYR A 342 -4.75 24.28 -56.13
CA TYR A 342 -4.89 22.98 -55.43
C TYR A 342 -4.22 22.99 -54.05
N LEU A 343 -3.05 23.63 -53.93
CA LEU A 343 -2.36 23.77 -52.65
C LEU A 343 -3.13 24.67 -51.67
N ASP A 344 -3.74 25.74 -52.15
CA ASP A 344 -4.59 26.63 -51.35
C ASP A 344 -5.86 25.92 -50.85
N LEU A 345 -6.52 25.13 -51.73
CA LEU A 345 -7.62 24.23 -51.35
C LEU A 345 -7.20 23.19 -50.30
N ALA A 346 -5.94 22.76 -50.34
CA ALA A 346 -5.35 21.88 -49.32
C ALA A 346 -4.91 22.61 -48.03
N HIS A 347 -5.08 23.94 -47.97
CA HIS A 347 -4.70 24.82 -46.87
C HIS A 347 -3.19 24.87 -46.59
N TYR A 348 -2.36 24.68 -47.62
CA TYR A 348 -0.93 24.91 -47.52
C TYR A 348 -0.68 26.41 -47.38
N ASN A 349 0.15 26.80 -46.41
CA ASN A 349 0.50 28.21 -46.25
C ASN A 349 1.47 28.66 -47.38
N PRO A 350 1.61 29.98 -47.64
CA PRO A 350 2.42 30.46 -48.76
C PRO A 350 3.89 29.99 -48.78
N GLN A 351 4.48 29.74 -47.61
CA GLN A 351 5.85 29.23 -47.51
C GLN A 351 5.92 27.76 -47.91
N GLU A 352 5.01 26.93 -47.40
CA GLU A 352 4.88 25.51 -47.78
C GLU A 352 4.59 25.37 -49.28
N GLN A 353 3.70 26.22 -49.82
CA GLN A 353 3.42 26.24 -51.26
C GLN A 353 4.67 26.48 -52.08
N LYS A 354 5.49 27.47 -51.68
CA LYS A 354 6.76 27.77 -52.36
C LYS A 354 7.71 26.57 -52.30
N LEU A 355 7.90 25.96 -51.13
CA LEU A 355 8.77 24.80 -50.96
C LEU A 355 8.33 23.61 -51.81
N VAL A 356 7.03 23.31 -51.85
CA VAL A 356 6.49 22.23 -52.69
C VAL A 356 6.76 22.51 -54.16
N ILE A 357 6.52 23.74 -54.63
CA ILE A 357 6.75 24.11 -56.03
C ILE A 357 8.24 24.05 -56.38
N ASP A 358 9.12 24.54 -55.51
CA ASP A 358 10.57 24.48 -55.72
C ASP A 358 11.04 23.00 -55.82
N LEU A 359 10.52 22.12 -54.96
CA LEU A 359 10.80 20.68 -55.02
C LEU A 359 10.28 20.04 -56.32
N LEU A 360 9.05 20.34 -56.73
CA LEU A 360 8.47 19.80 -57.96
C LEU A 360 9.16 20.35 -59.22
N ASN A 361 9.67 21.58 -59.18
CA ASN A 361 10.48 22.15 -60.26
C ASN A 361 11.81 21.40 -60.43
N LEU A 362 12.46 21.02 -59.32
CA LEU A 362 13.64 20.16 -59.36
C LEU A 362 13.30 18.77 -59.92
N GLU A 363 12.16 18.19 -59.53
CA GLU A 363 11.71 16.90 -60.06
C GLU A 363 11.37 16.98 -61.55
N LYS A 364 10.72 18.06 -61.99
CA LYS A 364 10.40 18.33 -63.38
C LYS A 364 11.66 18.52 -64.22
N ALA A 365 12.65 19.27 -63.73
CA ALA A 365 13.94 19.40 -64.38
C ALA A 365 14.65 18.05 -64.52
N LYS A 366 14.56 17.20 -63.48
CA LYS A 366 15.09 15.82 -63.52
C LYS A 366 14.40 14.96 -64.58
N LYS A 367 13.07 15.02 -64.70
CA LYS A 367 12.29 14.24 -65.69
C LYS A 367 12.39 14.78 -67.13
N ALA A 368 12.70 16.06 -67.32
CA ALA A 368 12.90 16.65 -68.64
C ALA A 368 14.18 16.13 -69.34
N THR A 369 15.12 15.57 -68.57
CA THR A 369 16.30 14.90 -69.12
C THR A 369 15.99 13.44 -69.41
N PRO A 370 16.19 12.94 -70.66
CA PRO A 370 16.05 11.54 -70.97
C PRO A 370 16.87 10.68 -70.01
N THR A 371 16.29 9.59 -69.52
CA THR A 371 17.00 8.61 -68.70
C THR A 371 18.09 7.91 -69.51
N ASP A 372 19.11 7.38 -68.85
CA ASP A 372 20.20 6.65 -69.53
C ASP A 372 19.65 5.53 -70.43
N SER A 373 18.58 4.86 -69.99
CA SER A 373 17.90 3.81 -70.75
C SER A 373 17.17 4.34 -71.99
N GLU A 374 16.56 5.53 -71.90
CA GLU A 374 15.89 6.17 -73.04
C GLU A 374 16.92 6.69 -74.05
N ILE A 375 18.03 7.27 -73.58
CA ILE A 375 19.14 7.70 -74.46
C ILE A 375 19.69 6.49 -75.22
N LYS A 376 19.99 5.39 -74.51
CA LYS A 376 20.50 4.15 -75.12
C LYS A 376 19.52 3.59 -76.15
N LYS A 377 18.23 3.49 -75.82
CA LYS A 377 17.19 3.02 -76.75
C LYS A 377 17.00 3.94 -77.94
N ALA A 378 17.07 5.27 -77.75
CA ALA A 378 16.97 6.23 -78.83
C ALA A 378 18.16 6.12 -79.78
N PHE A 379 19.37 5.92 -79.25
CA PHE A 379 20.58 5.69 -80.02
C PHE A 379 20.52 4.36 -80.79
N GLU A 380 20.17 3.26 -80.12
CA GLU A 380 20.02 1.93 -80.73
C GLU A 380 19.02 1.93 -81.89
N LYS A 381 17.93 2.69 -81.77
CA LYS A 381 16.93 2.86 -82.84
C LYS A 381 17.33 3.87 -83.92
N GLY A 382 18.50 4.50 -83.80
CA GLY A 382 18.99 5.50 -84.74
C GLY A 382 18.24 6.85 -84.70
N TYR A 383 17.50 7.15 -83.63
CA TYR A 383 16.79 8.43 -83.48
C TYR A 383 17.72 9.58 -83.08
N ILE A 384 18.87 9.28 -82.48
CA ILE A 384 19.90 10.25 -82.12
C ILE A 384 21.27 9.74 -82.58
N SER A 385 22.17 10.64 -82.94
CA SER A 385 23.53 10.30 -83.36
C SER A 385 24.42 9.90 -82.17
N TYR A 386 25.55 9.25 -82.46
CA TYR A 386 26.53 8.87 -81.44
C TYR A 386 27.02 10.08 -80.64
N ALA A 387 27.32 11.20 -81.31
CA ALA A 387 27.79 12.43 -80.67
C ALA A 387 26.73 13.03 -79.74
N GLU A 388 25.45 13.02 -80.16
CA GLU A 388 24.33 13.47 -79.33
C GLU A 388 24.11 12.56 -78.12
N ALA A 389 24.11 11.24 -78.32
CA ALA A 389 23.98 10.27 -77.23
C ALA A 389 25.13 10.39 -76.22
N LYS A 390 26.37 10.55 -76.69
CA LYS A 390 27.56 10.76 -75.85
C LYS A 390 27.43 12.06 -75.04
N SER A 391 27.08 13.17 -75.69
CA SER A 391 26.85 14.46 -75.03
C SER A 391 25.76 14.36 -73.95
N MET A 392 24.65 13.69 -74.25
CA MET A 392 23.56 13.48 -73.28
C MET A 392 24.00 12.63 -72.08
N LEU A 393 24.82 11.58 -72.27
CA LEU A 393 25.35 10.78 -71.17
C LEU A 393 26.37 11.56 -70.32
N LEU A 394 27.27 12.32 -70.95
CA LEU A 394 28.24 13.18 -70.27
C LEU A 394 27.54 14.25 -69.41
N ASN A 395 26.49 14.89 -69.94
CA ASN A 395 25.69 15.88 -69.21
C ASN A 395 24.94 15.27 -68.00
N ARG A 396 24.78 13.94 -67.97
CA ARG A 396 24.23 13.20 -66.83
C ARG A 396 25.30 12.70 -65.84
N GLY A 397 26.57 13.05 -66.08
CA GLY A 397 27.69 12.72 -65.19
C GLY A 397 28.37 11.38 -65.49
N TRP A 398 28.12 10.78 -66.65
CA TRP A 398 28.90 9.63 -67.08
C TRP A 398 30.34 10.05 -67.40
N ASP A 399 31.29 9.21 -67.02
CA ASP A 399 32.68 9.35 -67.45
C ASP A 399 32.79 9.11 -68.97
N GLU A 400 33.65 9.88 -69.63
CA GLU A 400 33.75 9.90 -71.09
C GLU A 400 34.07 8.52 -71.68
N ARG A 401 35.00 7.80 -71.05
CA ARG A 401 35.40 6.47 -71.50
C ARG A 401 34.25 5.47 -71.37
N TRP A 402 33.48 5.56 -70.29
CA TRP A 402 32.33 4.68 -70.08
C TRP A 402 31.15 5.00 -71.00
N ALA A 403 30.94 6.28 -71.33
CA ALA A 403 29.96 6.68 -72.33
C ALA A 403 30.31 6.06 -73.70
N ASP A 404 31.58 6.10 -74.12
CA ASP A 404 32.02 5.50 -75.38
C ASP A 404 31.83 3.97 -75.39
N ILE A 405 32.28 3.28 -74.34
CA ILE A 405 32.15 1.81 -74.24
C ILE A 405 30.69 1.37 -74.37
N ILE A 406 29.77 2.06 -73.69
CA ILE A 406 28.35 1.70 -73.71
C ILE A 406 27.74 1.91 -75.09
N LEU A 407 28.06 3.02 -75.75
CA LEU A 407 27.52 3.32 -77.08
C LEU A 407 28.10 2.38 -78.15
N ASP A 408 29.37 2.01 -78.06
CA ASP A 408 29.99 1.05 -78.98
C ASP A 408 29.39 -0.35 -78.86
N VAL A 409 29.04 -0.78 -77.64
CA VAL A 409 28.37 -2.07 -77.42
C VAL A 409 26.99 -2.10 -78.06
N LEU A 410 26.26 -0.99 -78.04
CA LEU A 410 24.91 -0.86 -78.62
C LEU A 410 24.91 -0.69 -80.15
N LYS A 411 26.07 -0.50 -80.77
CA LYS A 411 26.21 -0.29 -82.22
C LYS A 411 26.36 -1.61 -83.02
N LYS A 412 26.47 -2.74 -82.33
CA LYS A 412 26.50 -4.08 -82.93
C LYS A 412 25.10 -4.54 -83.30
#